data_AF-A0A1N6TUC3-F1
#
_entry.id   AF-A0A1N6TUC3-F1
#
_cell.length_a   1.000
_cell.length_b   1.000
_cell.length_c   1.000
_cell.angle_alpha   90.00
_cell.angle_beta   90.00
_cell.angle_gamma   90.00
#
_symmetry.space_group_name_H-M   'P 1'
#
loop_
_entity.id
_entity.type
_entity.pdbx_description
1 polymer ?
#
loop_
_entity_poly.entity_id
_entity_poly.type
_entity_poly.pdbx_seq_one_letter_code
_entity_poly.pdbx_strand_id
1 'polypeptide(L)' 'MKKISLKDLDLNVNEFLSKEQLKNILGGIDYSSGGSCLKKGASCNHNATSKKCCSGLVCESSEYSVCV' A
#
# COMPACT_ATOMS: atom_id res chain seq x y z
N MET A 1 39.04 0.29 -1.08
CA MET A 1 37.72 -0.22 -1.53
C MET A 1 37.92 -0.95 -2.84
N LYS A 2 37.46 -2.21 -2.97
CA LYS A 2 37.62 -3.00 -4.20
C LYS A 2 36.60 -2.50 -5.24
N LYS A 3 37.06 -2.26 -6.48
CA LYS A 3 36.19 -1.87 -7.60
C LYS A 3 35.43 -3.11 -8.06
N ILE A 4 34.10 -3.05 -8.03
CA ILE A 4 33.21 -4.08 -8.57
C ILE A 4 32.88 -3.69 -10.02
N SER A 5 33.03 -4.64 -10.94
CA SER A 5 32.70 -4.47 -12.35
C SER A 5 31.22 -4.84 -12.56
N LEU A 6 30.44 -3.92 -13.13
CA LEU A 6 28.99 -4.09 -13.35
C LEU A 6 28.64 -5.24 -14.30
N LYS A 7 29.62 -5.75 -15.06
CA LYS A 7 29.44 -6.87 -15.99
C LYS A 7 29.35 -8.23 -15.28
N ASP A 8 29.81 -8.30 -14.05
CA ASP A 8 29.78 -9.50 -13.20
C ASP A 8 28.51 -9.55 -12.33
N LEU A 9 27.56 -8.63 -12.55
CA LEU A 9 26.30 -8.57 -11.82
C LEU A 9 25.28 -9.49 -12.51
N ASP A 10 25.11 -10.69 -11.96
CA ASP A 10 24.04 -11.60 -12.37
C ASP A 10 22.69 -11.04 -11.90
N LEU A 11 21.87 -10.60 -12.85
CA LEU A 11 20.53 -10.03 -12.61
C LEU A 11 19.43 -11.08 -12.68
N ASN A 12 19.77 -12.36 -12.93
CA ASN A 12 18.80 -13.42 -13.11
C ASN A 12 18.43 -14.10 -11.78
N VAL A 13 18.30 -13.27 -10.74
CA VAL A 13 17.92 -13.69 -9.39
C VAL A 13 16.40 -13.74 -9.33
N ASN A 14 15.82 -14.87 -9.75
CA ASN A 14 14.41 -15.19 -9.52
C ASN A 14 14.21 -15.67 -8.07
N GLU A 15 14.57 -14.83 -7.09
CA GLU A 15 14.31 -15.11 -5.69
C GLU A 15 12.82 -14.92 -5.39
N PHE A 16 12.18 -15.97 -4.90
CA PHE A 16 10.83 -15.89 -4.37
C PHE A 16 10.83 -15.04 -3.11
N LEU A 17 10.40 -13.79 -3.25
CA LEU A 17 10.25 -12.89 -2.13
C LEU A 17 9.12 -13.39 -1.23
N SER A 18 9.36 -13.39 0.08
CA SER A 18 8.30 -13.68 1.06
C SER A 18 7.23 -12.58 1.01
N LYS A 19 6.01 -12.93 1.44
CA LYS A 19 4.88 -11.98 1.52
C LYS A 19 5.24 -10.70 2.27
N GLU A 20 6.14 -10.78 3.25
CA GLU A 20 6.60 -9.62 4.02
C GLU A 20 7.56 -8.72 3.24
N GLN A 21 8.51 -9.29 2.49
CA GLN A 21 9.43 -8.53 1.63
C GLN A 21 8.67 -7.85 0.48
N LEU A 22 7.64 -8.51 -0.04
CA LEU A 22 6.76 -7.96 -1.07
C LEU A 22 5.95 -6.74 -0.59
N LYS A 23 5.71 -6.56 0.71
CA LYS A 23 5.00 -5.36 1.22
C LYS A 23 5.76 -4.09 0.86
N ASN A 24 7.08 -4.09 0.92
CA ASN A 24 7.86 -2.88 0.62
C ASN A 24 7.88 -2.57 -0.89
N ILE A 25 7.80 -3.59 -1.75
CA ILE A 25 7.83 -3.44 -3.22
C ILE A 25 6.45 -3.11 -3.78
N LEU A 26 5.40 -3.77 -3.28
CA LEU A 26 4.03 -3.61 -3.76
C LEU A 26 3.33 -2.38 -3.17
N GLY A 27 4.06 -1.47 -2.52
CA GLY A 27 3.46 -0.30 -1.88
C GLY A 27 2.47 -0.71 -0.79
N GLY A 28 2.86 -1.70 0.02
CA GLY A 28 2.21 -2.09 1.25
C GLY A 28 1.92 -0.83 2.03
N ILE A 29 0.63 -0.51 2.10
CA ILE A 29 0.10 0.73 2.65
C ILE A 29 0.67 0.83 4.05
N ASP A 30 1.64 1.72 4.22
CA ASP A 30 2.24 2.02 5.51
C ASP A 30 1.08 2.52 6.38
N TYR A 31 0.61 1.69 7.29
CA TYR A 31 -0.28 2.11 8.37
C TYR A 31 0.56 2.91 9.39
N SER A 32 1.34 3.90 8.92
CA SER A 32 1.89 4.96 9.75
C SER A 32 0.74 5.83 10.21
N SER A 33 0.16 5.43 11.32
CA SER A 33 -0.06 6.24 12.53
C SER A 33 0.23 7.74 12.36
N GLY A 34 -0.67 8.47 11.69
CA GLY A 34 -0.43 9.88 11.39
C GLY A 34 -1.61 10.63 10.81
N GLY A 35 -2.83 10.41 11.32
CA GLY A 35 -3.97 11.33 11.16
C GLY A 35 -4.68 11.37 9.79
N SER A 36 -5.95 11.73 9.87
CA SER A 36 -6.74 12.33 8.78
C SER A 36 -7.16 11.42 7.63
N CYS A 37 -8.34 10.82 7.80
CA CYS A 37 -9.26 10.36 6.75
C CYS A 37 -8.82 9.23 5.77
N LEU A 38 -9.79 8.53 5.21
CA LEU A 38 -9.59 7.43 4.26
C LEU A 38 -9.38 8.00 2.84
N LYS A 39 -8.31 7.56 2.18
CA LYS A 39 -7.98 7.94 0.79
C LYS A 39 -8.90 7.22 -0.22
N LYS A 40 -8.92 7.70 -1.46
CA LYS A 40 -9.67 7.07 -2.56
C LYS A 40 -9.25 5.59 -2.72
N GLY A 41 -10.23 4.70 -2.88
CA GLY A 41 -10.04 3.25 -2.97
C GLY A 41 -9.84 2.53 -1.63
N ALA A 42 -9.69 3.26 -0.51
CA ALA A 42 -9.62 2.64 0.80
C ALA A 42 -11.01 2.16 1.24
N SER A 43 -11.06 0.99 1.91
CA SER A 43 -12.30 0.51 2.51
C SER A 43 -12.80 1.48 3.58
N CYS A 44 -14.07 1.80 3.48
CA CYS A 44 -14.81 2.63 4.42
C CYS A 44 -15.97 1.81 4.99
N ASN A 45 -16.47 2.20 6.16
CA ASN A 45 -17.62 1.56 6.77
C ASN A 45 -18.58 2.66 7.24
N HIS A 46 -19.79 2.68 6.68
CA HIS A 46 -20.85 3.63 7.05
C HIS A 46 -21.22 3.54 8.53
N ASN A 47 -21.05 2.37 9.15
CA ASN A 47 -21.38 2.11 10.56
C ASN A 47 -20.21 2.31 11.53
N ALA A 48 -19.00 2.61 11.07
CA ALA A 48 -17.84 2.74 11.96
C ALA A 48 -17.54 4.20 12.27
N THR A 49 -17.59 4.56 13.56
CA THR A 49 -17.25 5.89 14.10
C THR A 49 -15.77 6.28 13.88
N SER A 50 -14.91 5.36 13.43
CA SER A 50 -13.47 5.48 13.60
C SER A 50 -12.73 6.17 12.44
N LYS A 51 -13.19 6.13 11.18
CA LYS A 51 -12.55 6.88 10.06
C LYS A 51 -13.52 7.18 8.91
N LYS A 52 -13.64 8.46 8.55
CA LYS A 52 -14.37 8.93 7.35
C LYS A 52 -13.44 9.09 6.16
N CYS A 53 -13.97 9.06 4.94
CA CYS A 53 -13.25 9.44 3.73
C CYS A 53 -12.75 10.89 3.80
N CYS A 54 -11.67 11.18 3.08
CA CYS A 54 -11.12 12.53 3.01
C CYS A 54 -12.08 13.49 2.33
N SER A 55 -11.94 14.79 2.62
CA SER A 55 -12.78 15.85 2.03
C SER A 55 -12.84 15.71 0.51
N GLY A 56 -14.06 15.64 -0.03
CA GLY A 56 -14.31 15.44 -1.47
C GLY A 56 -14.47 13.98 -1.90
N LEU A 57 -14.35 13.02 -0.98
CA LEU A 57 -14.62 11.61 -1.23
C LEU A 57 -15.84 11.14 -0.43
N VAL A 58 -16.63 10.26 -1.02
CA VAL A 58 -17.80 9.65 -0.37
C VAL A 58 -17.58 8.15 -0.18
N CYS A 59 -18.12 7.61 0.89
CA CYS A 59 -18.13 6.17 1.08
C CYS A 59 -19.26 5.57 0.24
N GLU A 60 -18.93 4.88 -0.85
CA GLU A 60 -19.90 4.24 -1.74
C GLU A 60 -20.00 2.75 -1.44
N SER A 61 -21.22 2.21 -1.38
CA SER A 61 -21.50 0.80 -1.09
C SER A 61 -22.04 0.13 -2.35
N SER A 62 -21.17 -0.53 -3.13
CA SER A 62 -21.57 -1.38 -4.26
C SER A 62 -21.45 -2.87 -3.89
N GLU A 63 -20.24 -3.41 -3.84
CA GLU A 63 -19.96 -4.78 -3.33
C GLU A 63 -19.00 -4.78 -2.13
N TYR A 64 -18.14 -3.76 -2.08
CA TYR A 64 -17.27 -3.42 -0.94
C TYR A 64 -17.38 -1.94 -0.71
N SER A 65 -17.57 -1.52 0.54
CA SER A 65 -17.69 -0.10 0.88
C SER A 65 -16.32 0.56 0.76
N VAL A 66 -16.15 1.48 -0.20
CA VAL A 66 -14.87 2.16 -0.49
C VAL A 66 -15.06 3.67 -0.70
N CYS A 67 -14.00 4.45 -0.45
CA CYS A 67 -14.01 5.89 -0.71
C CYS A 67 -13.82 6.18 -2.20
N VAL A 68 -14.77 6.87 -2.83
CA VAL A 68 -14.75 7.22 -4.27
C VAL A 68 -14.73 8.71 -4.53
#